data_AF-A0A7C5QAN7-F1
#
_entry.id   AF-A0A7C5QAN7-F1
#
_cell.length_a   1.000
_cell.length_b   1.000
_cell.length_c   1.000
_cell.angle_alpha   90.00
_cell.angle_beta   90.00
_cell.angle_gamma   90.00
#
_symmetry.space_group_name_H-M   'P 1'
#
loop_
_entity.id
_entity.type
_entity.pdbx_description
1 polymer ?
#
loop_
_entity_poly.entity_id
_entity_poly.type
_entity_poly.pdbx_seq_one_letter_code
_entity_poly.pdbx_strand_id
1 'polypeptide(L)'
;MSLHEDVAKLIELQNIDLEVRRLEDTIAAGQTELDRRRQRIEDYRAEIEEMSERRERCIARRKELEEAIEEEFARIKDRQAKIMNVQTSREYQSLLKEIEDGKEANRQREDEAVLLLEEVESVDKKLAEMRNLLEAEEKLLAEKEAEVAAEAERVRAEKEKIQKKRVAKAKKVPAAVLRRY
;
A
#
# COMPACT_ATOMS: atom_id res chain seq x y z
N MET A 1 -5.11 -58.73 27.11
CA MET A 1 -5.05 -57.26 27.01
C MET A 1 -6.43 -56.74 27.37
N SER A 2 -6.48 -55.90 28.40
CA SER A 2 -7.73 -55.30 28.86
C SER A 2 -8.15 -54.17 27.91
N LEU A 3 -9.45 -54.00 27.66
CA LEU A 3 -10.00 -52.87 26.90
C LEU A 3 -9.47 -51.52 27.42
N HIS A 4 -9.20 -51.43 28.71
CA HIS A 4 -8.64 -50.25 29.36
C HIS A 4 -7.19 -49.95 28.93
N GLU A 5 -6.38 -50.98 28.69
CA GLU A 5 -4.98 -50.84 28.24
C GLU A 5 -4.92 -50.37 26.78
N ASP A 6 -5.83 -50.82 25.93
CA ASP A 6 -5.86 -50.42 24.53
C ASP A 6 -6.36 -48.97 24.36
N VAL A 7 -7.34 -48.54 25.17
CA VAL A 7 -7.78 -47.14 25.23
C VAL A 7 -6.66 -46.22 25.71
N ALA A 8 -5.89 -46.60 26.73
CA ALA A 8 -4.77 -45.81 27.21
C ALA A 8 -3.70 -45.58 26.11
N LYS A 9 -3.37 -46.63 25.34
CA LYS A 9 -2.43 -46.52 24.21
C LYS A 9 -2.96 -45.65 23.06
N LEU A 10 -4.28 -45.66 22.81
CA LEU A 10 -4.90 -44.77 21.82
C LEU A 10 -4.85 -43.31 22.26
N ILE A 11 -5.09 -43.02 23.55
CA ILE A 11 -4.95 -41.65 24.10
C ILE A 11 -3.52 -41.15 23.91
N GLU A 12 -2.51 -42.01 24.12
CA GLU A 12 -1.12 -41.64 23.86
C GLU A 12 -0.82 -41.32 22.39
N LEU A 13 -1.45 -42.03 21.45
CA LEU A 13 -1.35 -41.72 20.02
C LEU A 13 -2.07 -40.41 19.67
N GLN A 14 -3.23 -40.18 20.27
CA GLN A 14 -4.00 -38.96 20.08
C GLN A 14 -3.26 -37.73 20.58
N ASN A 15 -2.59 -37.82 21.73
CA ASN A 15 -1.76 -36.73 22.23
C ASN A 15 -0.62 -36.39 21.26
N ILE A 16 0.00 -37.41 20.66
CA ILE A 16 1.03 -37.22 19.63
C ILE A 16 0.45 -36.57 18.36
N ASP A 17 -0.73 -37.03 17.90
CA ASP A 17 -1.39 -36.46 16.72
C ASP A 17 -1.81 -35.00 16.95
N LEU A 18 -2.29 -34.67 18.15
CA LEU A 18 -2.60 -33.31 18.57
C LEU A 18 -1.34 -32.42 18.64
N GLU A 19 -0.21 -32.96 19.09
CA GLU A 19 1.06 -32.26 19.11
C GLU A 19 1.52 -31.91 17.68
N VAL A 20 1.46 -32.86 16.74
CA VAL A 20 1.77 -32.60 15.32
C VAL A 20 0.85 -31.52 14.75
N ARG A 21 -0.46 -31.62 15.01
CA ARG A 21 -1.44 -30.65 14.51
C ARG A 21 -1.16 -29.24 15.04
N ARG A 22 -0.83 -29.09 16.33
CA ARG A 22 -0.47 -27.78 16.92
C ARG A 22 0.75 -27.15 16.25
N LEU A 23 1.74 -27.96 15.90
CA LEU A 23 2.94 -27.49 15.20
C LEU A 23 2.60 -27.05 13.76
N GLU A 24 1.74 -27.78 13.06
CA GLU A 24 1.24 -27.40 11.74
C GLU A 24 0.42 -26.10 11.77
N ASP A 25 -0.48 -25.98 12.76
CA ASP A 25 -1.30 -24.78 12.96
C ASP A 25 -0.43 -23.54 13.23
N THR A 26 0.71 -23.70 13.93
CA THR A 26 1.67 -22.61 14.17
C THR A 26 2.29 -22.09 12.88
N ILE A 27 2.71 -22.99 11.98
CA ILE A 27 3.26 -22.59 10.67
C ILE A 27 2.17 -21.91 9.83
N ALA A 28 0.97 -22.48 9.79
CA ALA A 28 -0.14 -21.95 9.01
C ALA A 28 -0.55 -20.54 9.48
N ALA A 29 -0.54 -20.28 10.79
CA ALA A 29 -0.76 -18.95 11.34
C ALA A 29 0.35 -17.97 10.92
N GLY A 30 1.61 -18.41 10.92
CA GLY A 30 2.74 -17.62 10.41
C GLY A 30 2.59 -17.25 8.94
N GLN A 31 2.24 -18.22 8.08
CA GLN A 31 1.98 -17.99 6.65
C GLN A 31 0.84 -17.01 6.42
N THR A 32 -0.25 -17.14 7.19
CA THR A 32 -1.39 -16.22 7.10
C THR A 32 -0.99 -14.78 7.43
N GLU A 33 -0.12 -14.57 8.42
CA GLU A 33 0.38 -13.23 8.74
C GLU A 33 1.32 -12.68 7.66
N LEU A 34 2.16 -13.52 7.06
CA LEU A 34 2.99 -13.12 5.91
C LEU A 34 2.15 -12.66 4.73
N ASP A 35 1.08 -13.38 4.40
CA ASP A 35 0.19 -13.00 3.30
C ASP A 35 -0.54 -11.68 3.59
N ARG A 36 -0.95 -11.44 4.84
CA ARG A 36 -1.50 -10.14 5.26
C ARG A 36 -0.50 -9.00 5.11
N ARG A 37 0.77 -9.23 5.48
CA ARG A 37 1.85 -8.24 5.32
C ARG A 37 2.10 -7.91 3.86
N ARG A 38 2.17 -8.94 3.01
CA ARG A 38 2.31 -8.78 1.55
C ARG A 38 1.15 -7.99 0.96
N GLN A 39 -0.08 -8.27 1.37
CA GLN A 39 -1.24 -7.49 0.92
C GLN A 39 -1.12 -6.02 1.33
N ARG A 40 -0.74 -5.71 2.58
CA ARG A 40 -0.54 -4.32 3.02
C ARG A 40 0.52 -3.59 2.20
N ILE A 41 1.60 -4.28 1.83
CA ILE A 41 2.65 -3.72 0.96
C ILE A 41 2.09 -3.37 -0.42
N GLU A 42 1.31 -4.26 -1.01
CA GLU A 42 0.66 -3.99 -2.30
C GLU A 42 -0.34 -2.83 -2.20
N ASP A 43 -1.12 -2.76 -1.11
CA ASP A 43 -2.04 -1.64 -0.86
C ASP A 43 -1.28 -0.30 -0.76
N TYR A 44 -0.16 -0.27 -0.02
CA TYR A 44 0.69 0.92 0.06
C TYR A 44 1.30 1.32 -1.28
N ARG A 45 1.74 0.35 -2.09
CA ARG A 45 2.28 0.63 -3.43
C ARG A 45 1.23 1.25 -4.34
N ALA A 46 0.01 0.69 -4.35
CA ALA A 46 -1.10 1.23 -5.12
C ALA A 46 -1.47 2.66 -4.69
N GLU A 47 -1.53 2.92 -3.38
CA GLU A 47 -1.84 4.26 -2.87
C GLU A 47 -0.72 5.27 -3.22
N ILE A 48 0.55 4.87 -3.15
CA ILE A 48 1.69 5.69 -3.57
C ILE A 48 1.61 6.01 -5.07
N GLU A 49 1.24 5.04 -5.91
CA GLU A 49 1.08 5.23 -7.35
C GLU A 49 -0.03 6.25 -7.65
N GLU A 50 -1.22 6.06 -7.07
CA GLU A 50 -2.35 6.99 -7.25
C GLU A 50 -2.00 8.42 -6.81
N MET A 51 -1.34 8.56 -5.66
CA MET A 51 -0.89 9.87 -5.17
C MET A 51 0.18 10.50 -6.07
N SER A 52 1.09 9.69 -6.62
CA SER A 52 2.13 10.15 -7.53
C SER A 52 1.52 10.66 -8.84
N GLU A 53 0.56 9.94 -9.41
CA GLU A 53 -0.15 10.40 -10.60
C GLU A 53 -0.96 11.68 -10.33
N ARG A 54 -1.64 11.76 -9.17
CA ARG A 54 -2.36 12.98 -8.78
C ARG A 54 -1.43 14.18 -8.71
N ARG A 55 -0.27 14.00 -8.08
CA ARG A 55 0.77 15.02 -7.99
C ARG A 55 1.21 15.49 -9.37
N GLU A 56 1.48 14.56 -10.29
CA GLU A 56 1.88 14.89 -11.66
C GLU A 56 0.81 15.67 -12.41
N ARG A 57 -0.47 15.30 -12.26
CA ARG A 57 -1.60 16.05 -12.82
C ARG A 57 -1.66 17.48 -12.29
N CYS A 58 -1.49 17.67 -10.97
CA CYS A 58 -1.48 19.02 -10.38
C CYS A 58 -0.32 19.87 -10.91
N ILE A 59 0.88 19.29 -11.04
CA ILE A 59 2.06 19.97 -11.59
C ILE A 59 1.84 20.36 -13.05
N ALA A 60 1.33 19.43 -13.87
CA ALA A 60 1.05 19.69 -15.27
C ALA A 60 0.03 20.82 -15.43
N ARG A 61 -1.07 20.76 -14.69
CA ARG A 61 -2.10 21.81 -14.68
C ARG A 61 -1.55 23.16 -14.26
N ARG A 62 -0.72 23.20 -13.20
CA ARG A 62 -0.11 24.46 -12.75
C ARG A 62 0.77 25.07 -13.85
N LYS A 63 1.55 24.24 -14.54
CA LYS A 63 2.39 24.69 -15.66
C LYS A 63 1.56 25.26 -16.82
N GLU A 64 0.44 24.61 -17.17
CA GLU A 64 -0.48 25.13 -18.19
C GLU A 64 -1.05 26.51 -17.79
N LEU A 65 -1.37 26.71 -16.51
CA LEU A 65 -1.83 28.00 -16.01
C LEU A 65 -0.74 29.06 -16.09
N GLU A 66 0.49 28.72 -15.70
CA GLU A 66 1.67 29.60 -15.79
C GLU A 66 1.90 30.07 -17.25
N GLU A 67 1.85 29.16 -18.22
CA GLU A 67 1.95 29.48 -19.64
C GLU A 67 0.79 30.39 -20.11
N ALA A 68 -0.45 30.07 -19.73
CA ALA A 68 -1.62 30.88 -20.08
C ALA A 68 -1.58 32.30 -19.47
N ILE A 69 -1.03 32.43 -18.26
CA ILE A 69 -0.81 33.72 -17.58
C ILE A 69 0.18 34.57 -18.38
N GLU A 70 1.33 34.00 -18.77
CA GLU A 70 2.35 34.69 -19.56
C GLU A 70 1.82 35.16 -20.91
N GLU A 71 1.06 34.31 -21.60
CA GLU A 71 0.43 34.68 -22.87
C GLU A 71 -0.55 35.83 -22.73
N GLU A 72 -1.43 35.80 -21.72
CA GLU A 72 -2.39 36.87 -21.51
C GLU A 72 -1.69 38.16 -21.06
N PHE A 73 -0.59 38.08 -20.30
CA PHE A 73 0.24 39.24 -19.99
C PHE A 73 0.80 39.89 -21.27
N ALA A 74 1.25 39.10 -22.24
CA ALA A 74 1.69 39.62 -23.53
C ALA A 74 0.53 40.31 -24.27
N ARG A 75 -0.65 39.68 -24.32
CA ARG A 75 -1.86 40.27 -24.94
C ARG A 75 -2.27 41.59 -24.27
N ILE A 76 -2.20 41.66 -22.94
CA ILE A 76 -2.48 42.90 -22.17
C ILE A 76 -1.49 44.00 -22.56
N LYS A 77 -0.18 43.70 -22.63
CA LYS A 77 0.84 44.68 -23.04
C LYS A 77 0.59 45.20 -24.46
N ASP A 78 0.22 44.32 -25.39
CA ASP A 78 -0.10 44.70 -26.76
C ASP A 78 -1.33 45.63 -26.83
N ARG A 79 -2.38 45.32 -26.06
CA ARG A 79 -3.57 46.19 -25.95
C ARG A 79 -3.23 47.54 -25.34
N GLN A 80 -2.40 47.58 -24.30
CA GLN A 80 -1.92 48.81 -23.68
C GLN A 80 -1.13 49.68 -24.67
N ALA A 81 -0.28 49.08 -25.51
CA ALA A 81 0.42 49.80 -26.57
C ALA A 81 -0.54 50.36 -27.64
N LYS A 82 -1.58 49.58 -28.02
CA LYS A 82 -2.59 50.01 -28.99
C LYS A 82 -3.40 51.22 -28.51
N ILE A 83 -3.73 51.29 -27.21
CA ILE A 83 -4.47 52.41 -26.62
C ILE A 83 -3.87 53.78 -26.97
N MET A 84 -2.54 53.87 -27.05
CA MET A 84 -1.83 55.13 -27.35
C MET A 84 -2.11 55.67 -28.76
N ASN A 85 -2.61 54.84 -29.66
CA ASN A 85 -2.82 55.17 -31.08
C ASN A 85 -4.31 55.25 -31.47
N VAL A 86 -5.22 55.10 -30.50
CA VAL A 86 -6.66 55.06 -30.75
C VAL A 86 -7.23 56.46 -30.93
N GLN A 87 -8.06 56.64 -31.95
CA GLN A 87 -8.64 57.94 -32.31
C GLN A 87 -10.07 58.13 -31.79
N THR A 88 -10.79 57.04 -31.46
CA THR A 88 -12.18 57.11 -31.02
C THR A 88 -12.36 56.71 -29.56
N SER A 89 -13.27 57.40 -28.86
CA SER A 89 -13.60 57.09 -27.46
C SER A 89 -14.16 55.66 -27.29
N ARG A 90 -14.88 55.16 -28.30
CA ARG A 90 -15.47 53.82 -28.29
C ARG A 90 -14.41 52.72 -28.34
N GLU A 91 -13.44 52.82 -29.25
CA GLU A 91 -12.32 51.87 -29.35
C GLU A 91 -11.47 51.89 -28.08
N TYR A 92 -11.25 53.07 -27.51
CA TYR A 92 -10.50 53.24 -26.26
C TYR A 92 -11.19 52.50 -25.11
N GLN A 93 -12.50 52.69 -24.93
CA GLN A 93 -13.27 51.98 -23.90
C GLN A 93 -13.28 50.46 -24.12
N SER A 94 -13.36 50.00 -25.37
CA SER A 94 -13.30 48.57 -25.70
C SER A 94 -11.96 47.95 -25.27
N LEU A 95 -10.84 48.60 -25.60
CA LEU A 95 -9.51 48.11 -25.24
C LEU A 95 -9.27 48.14 -23.73
N LEU A 96 -9.76 49.16 -23.02
CA LEU A 96 -9.70 49.20 -21.56
C LEU A 96 -10.44 48.01 -20.94
N LYS A 97 -11.65 47.73 -21.43
CA LYS A 97 -12.41 46.57 -20.95
C LYS A 97 -11.69 45.26 -21.21
N GLU A 98 -11.15 45.05 -22.40
CA GLU A 98 -10.37 43.83 -22.70
C GLU A 98 -9.12 43.69 -21.83
N ILE A 99 -8.47 44.79 -21.46
CA ILE A 99 -7.34 44.77 -20.52
C ILE A 99 -7.80 44.39 -19.12
N GLU A 100 -8.92 44.95 -18.64
CA GLU A 100 -9.50 44.60 -17.33
C GLU A 100 -9.91 43.13 -17.28
N ASP A 101 -10.63 42.66 -18.30
CA ASP A 101 -11.05 41.26 -18.43
C ASP A 101 -9.83 40.32 -18.45
N GLY A 102 -8.76 40.68 -19.19
CA GLY A 102 -7.52 39.91 -19.22
C GLY A 102 -6.79 39.87 -17.88
N LYS A 103 -6.73 40.99 -17.16
CA LYS A 103 -6.12 41.06 -15.82
C LYS A 103 -6.89 40.21 -14.81
N GLU A 104 -8.22 40.27 -14.84
CA GLU A 104 -9.07 39.46 -13.97
C GLU A 104 -8.91 37.97 -14.27
N ALA A 105 -8.85 37.59 -15.56
CA ALA A 105 -8.59 36.21 -15.94
C ALA A 105 -7.22 35.71 -15.45
N ASN A 106 -6.17 36.53 -15.51
CA ASN A 106 -4.86 36.16 -14.96
C ASN A 106 -4.88 36.03 -13.44
N ARG A 107 -5.54 36.95 -12.74
CA ARG A 107 -5.68 36.85 -11.28
C ARG A 107 -6.33 35.53 -10.86
N GLN A 108 -7.39 35.11 -11.55
CA GLN A 108 -8.06 33.84 -11.27
C GLN A 108 -7.15 32.64 -11.54
N ARG A 109 -6.35 32.67 -12.60
CA ARG A 109 -5.36 31.62 -12.88
C ARG A 109 -4.23 31.59 -11.86
N GLU A 110 -3.77 32.76 -11.40
CA GLU A 110 -2.75 32.88 -10.34
C GLU A 110 -3.28 32.28 -9.03
N ASP A 111 -4.52 32.59 -8.65
CA ASP A 111 -5.17 32.01 -7.47
C ASP A 111 -5.29 30.47 -7.59
N GLU A 112 -5.70 29.95 -8.76
CA GLU A 112 -5.75 28.49 -9.04
C GLU A 112 -4.35 27.85 -8.96
N ALA A 113 -3.32 28.50 -9.52
CA ALA A 113 -1.95 28.01 -9.51
C ALA A 113 -1.36 27.91 -8.09
N VAL A 114 -1.71 28.86 -7.21
CA VAL A 114 -1.33 28.82 -5.79
C VAL A 114 -1.99 27.64 -5.08
N LEU A 115 -3.29 27.42 -5.30
CA LEU A 115 -3.99 26.27 -4.70
C LEU A 115 -3.40 24.93 -5.15
N LEU A 116 -3.01 24.81 -6.42
CA LEU A 116 -2.35 23.62 -6.94
C LEU A 116 -0.95 23.42 -6.33
N LEU A 117 -0.22 24.50 -6.04
CA LEU A 117 1.06 24.40 -5.33
C LEU A 117 0.87 23.86 -3.91
N GLU A 118 -0.11 24.38 -3.17
CA GLU A 118 -0.44 23.90 -1.82
C GLU A 118 -0.87 22.43 -1.83
N GLU A 119 -1.64 22.02 -2.84
CA GLU A 119 -2.04 20.62 -3.04
C GLU A 119 -0.83 19.72 -3.30
N VAL A 120 0.09 20.12 -4.18
CA VAL A 120 1.33 19.38 -4.45
C VAL A 120 2.16 19.21 -3.18
N GLU A 121 2.33 20.27 -2.38
CA GLU A 121 3.05 20.18 -1.11
C GLU A 121 2.37 19.24 -0.10
N SER A 122 1.03 19.24 -0.06
CA SER A 122 0.26 18.32 0.79
C SER A 122 0.45 16.87 0.34
N VAL A 123 0.36 16.61 -0.96
CA VAL A 123 0.54 15.26 -1.54
C VAL A 123 1.99 14.79 -1.34
N ASP A 124 2.98 15.67 -1.48
CA ASP A 124 4.39 15.33 -1.26
C ASP A 124 4.67 14.87 0.18
N LYS A 125 4.08 15.55 1.17
CA LYS A 125 4.19 15.14 2.59
C LYS A 125 3.59 13.75 2.81
N LYS A 126 2.39 13.51 2.27
CA LYS A 126 1.71 12.20 2.38
C LYS A 126 2.50 11.10 1.67
N LEU A 127 3.03 11.37 0.47
CA LEU A 127 3.88 10.42 -0.25
C LEU A 127 5.13 10.04 0.55
N ALA A 128 5.76 11.01 1.22
CA ALA A 128 6.91 10.73 2.08
C ALA A 128 6.53 9.85 3.28
N GLU A 129 5.40 10.14 3.95
CA GLU A 129 4.87 9.32 5.04
C GLU A 129 4.55 7.89 4.58
N MET A 130 3.86 7.74 3.45
CA MET A 130 3.49 6.43 2.89
C MET A 130 4.70 5.61 2.47
N ARG A 131 5.72 6.25 1.88
CA ARG A 131 6.98 5.57 1.54
C ARG A 131 7.72 5.07 2.78
N ASN A 132 7.70 5.83 3.87
CA ASN A 132 8.28 5.39 5.14
C ASN A 132 7.50 4.21 5.73
N LEU A 133 6.16 4.21 5.64
CA LEU A 133 5.32 3.10 6.08
C LEU A 133 5.57 1.84 5.24
N LEU A 134 5.70 1.99 3.92
CA LEU A 134 6.06 0.91 3.01
C LEU A 134 7.41 0.29 3.39
N GLU A 135 8.45 1.12 3.56
CA GLU A 135 9.79 0.63 3.93
C GLU A 135 9.78 -0.08 5.29
N ALA A 136 9.03 0.45 6.27
CA ALA A 136 8.88 -0.19 7.57
C ALA A 136 8.16 -1.55 7.46
N GLU A 137 7.10 -1.64 6.67
CA GLU A 137 6.35 -2.89 6.50
C GLU A 137 7.16 -3.94 5.71
N GLU A 138 7.96 -3.53 4.72
CA GLU A 138 8.89 -4.41 4.01
C GLU A 138 9.96 -4.99 4.94
N LYS A 139 10.50 -4.19 5.86
CA LYS A 139 11.43 -4.68 6.91
C LYS A 139 10.75 -5.68 7.83
N LEU A 140 9.55 -5.37 8.31
CA LEU A 140 8.77 -6.27 9.17
C LEU A 140 8.40 -7.57 8.45
N LEU A 141 8.10 -7.51 7.14
CA LEU A 141 7.87 -8.70 6.33
C LEU A 141 9.14 -9.57 6.29
N ALA A 142 10.30 -9.00 5.96
CA ALA A 142 11.55 -9.75 5.88
C ALA A 142 11.94 -10.40 7.22
N GLU A 143 11.79 -9.67 8.34
CA GLU A 143 11.99 -10.22 9.68
C GLU A 143 11.03 -11.38 9.96
N LYS A 144 9.75 -11.23 9.60
CA LYS A 144 8.75 -12.26 9.82
C LYS A 144 8.97 -13.49 8.92
N GLU A 145 9.42 -13.30 7.69
CA GLU A 145 9.76 -14.40 6.78
C GLU A 145 10.90 -15.23 7.35
N ALA A 146 11.93 -14.58 7.89
CA ALA A 146 13.04 -15.25 8.57
C ALA A 146 12.56 -16.01 9.83
N GLU A 147 11.70 -15.40 10.65
CA GLU A 147 11.11 -16.03 11.83
C GLU A 147 10.29 -17.27 11.47
N VAL A 148 9.39 -17.16 10.49
CA VAL A 148 8.53 -18.26 10.04
C VAL A 148 9.36 -19.37 9.39
N ALA A 149 10.41 -19.05 8.64
CA ALA A 149 11.32 -20.04 8.06
C ALA A 149 12.08 -20.82 9.15
N ALA A 150 12.62 -20.12 10.15
CA ALA A 150 13.30 -20.76 11.27
C ALA A 150 12.34 -21.65 12.09
N GLU A 151 11.12 -21.17 12.32
CA GLU A 151 10.07 -21.93 12.98
C GLU A 151 9.68 -23.17 12.19
N ALA A 152 9.52 -23.04 10.86
CA ALA A 152 9.17 -24.16 9.99
C ALA A 152 10.24 -25.26 10.02
N GLU A 153 11.52 -24.91 10.00
CA GLU A 153 12.62 -25.89 10.12
C GLU A 153 12.65 -26.55 11.51
N ARG A 154 12.41 -25.78 12.58
CA ARG A 154 12.29 -26.32 13.94
C ARG A 154 11.14 -27.33 14.05
N VAL A 155 9.95 -26.94 13.59
CA VAL A 155 8.75 -27.77 13.57
C VAL A 155 8.97 -29.02 12.73
N ARG A 156 9.64 -28.91 11.57
CA ARG A 156 9.95 -30.04 10.72
C ARG A 156 10.83 -31.07 11.46
N ALA A 157 11.90 -30.61 12.09
CA ALA A 157 12.79 -31.48 12.87
C ALA A 157 12.08 -32.12 14.07
N GLU A 158 11.18 -31.39 14.72
CA GLU A 158 10.38 -31.89 15.84
C GLU A 158 9.35 -32.93 15.38
N LYS A 159 8.63 -32.65 14.30
CA LYS A 159 7.67 -33.56 13.68
C LYS A 159 8.31 -34.88 13.27
N GLU A 160 9.54 -34.87 12.74
CA GLU A 160 10.28 -36.11 12.46
C GLU A 160 10.52 -36.96 13.72
N LYS A 161 10.87 -36.32 14.85
CA LYS A 161 11.05 -37.03 16.13
C LYS A 161 9.72 -37.56 16.66
N ILE A 162 8.67 -36.75 16.61
CA ILE A 162 7.31 -37.13 17.05
C ILE A 162 6.77 -38.27 16.19
N GLN A 163 6.98 -38.24 14.87
CA GLN A 163 6.53 -39.29 13.96
C GLN A 163 7.22 -40.64 14.24
N LYS A 164 8.52 -40.63 14.56
CA LYS A 164 9.23 -41.83 15.01
C LYS A 164 8.62 -42.40 16.30
N LYS A 165 8.29 -41.53 17.28
CA LYS A 165 7.60 -41.94 18.51
C LYS A 165 6.21 -42.50 18.21
N ARG A 166 5.45 -41.85 17.33
CA ARG A 166 4.12 -42.28 16.88
C ARG A 166 4.15 -43.69 16.31
N VAL A 167 5.06 -43.95 15.36
CA VAL A 167 5.24 -45.28 14.74
C VAL A 167 5.59 -46.33 15.78
N ALA A 168 6.49 -46.02 16.73
CA ALA A 168 6.86 -46.95 17.79
C ALA A 168 5.69 -47.26 18.74
N LYS A 169 4.86 -46.28 19.08
CA LYS A 169 3.66 -46.47 19.91
C LYS A 169 2.54 -47.19 19.17
N ALA A 170 2.33 -46.90 17.89
CA ALA A 170 1.30 -47.53 17.06
C ALA A 170 1.51 -49.05 16.94
N LYS A 171 2.77 -49.51 16.88
CA LYS A 171 3.10 -50.95 16.88
C LYS A 171 2.63 -51.69 18.15
N LYS A 172 2.37 -50.99 19.25
CA LYS A 172 1.92 -51.58 20.53
C LYS A 172 0.39 -51.64 20.65
N VAL A 173 -0.33 -51.08 19.68
CA VAL A 173 -1.80 -51.07 19.61
C VAL A 173 -2.27 -52.21 18.69
N PRO A 174 -3.26 -53.02 19.08
CA PRO A 174 -3.82 -54.05 18.21
C PRO A 174 -4.34 -53.46 16.89
N ALA A 175 -4.04 -54.10 15.75
CA ALA A 175 -4.34 -53.59 14.41
C ALA A 175 -5.85 -53.37 14.15
N ALA A 176 -6.73 -54.10 14.82
CA ALA A 176 -8.19 -53.91 14.73
C ALA A 176 -8.66 -52.66 15.49
N VAL A 177 -7.99 -52.33 16.59
CA VAL A 177 -8.27 -51.13 17.41
C VAL A 177 -7.68 -49.89 16.72
N LEU A 178 -6.44 -49.98 16.21
CA LEU A 178 -5.81 -48.90 15.47
C LEU A 178 -6.53 -48.54 14.18
N ARG A 179 -7.20 -49.49 13.51
CA ARG A 179 -8.01 -49.22 12.31
C ARG A 179 -9.30 -48.44 12.58
N ARG A 180 -9.79 -48.46 13.82
CA ARG A 180 -11.00 -47.75 14.24
C ARG A 180 -10.71 -46.37 14.83
N TYR A 181 -9.44 -46.11 15.14
CA TYR A 181 -8.88 -44.84 15.57
C TYR A 181 -8.46 -44.02 14.35
#